data_AF-A0A2P4TC02-F1
#
_entry.id   AF-A0A2P4TC02-F1
#
_cell.length_a   1.000
_cell.length_b   1.000
_cell.length_c   1.000
_cell.angle_alpha   90.00
_cell.angle_beta   90.00
_cell.angle_gamma   90.00
#
_symmetry.space_group_name_H-M   'P 1'
#
loop_
_entity.id
_entity.type
_entity.pdbx_description
1 polymer ?
#
loop_
_entity_poly.entity_id
_entity_poly.type
_entity_poly.pdbx_seq_one_letter_code
_entity_poly.pdbx_strand_id
1 'polypeptide(L)'
;MPCLYRVKTEYDITSMCWGRGACPASKCSQPIIWTDGRKVTERYHTKYVLKGDLLKGNVSLTILNAQEIDSGTYCCRVEIPGWFNDKTTNFHVVVERGECCYGDSAAQSGV
;
A
#
# COMPACT_ATOMS: atom_id res chain seq x y z
N MET A 1 -1.89 -4.43 -2.55
CA MET A 1 -3.04 -4.22 -1.65
C MET A 1 -4.09 -3.36 -2.36
N PRO A 2 -5.26 -3.93 -2.68
CA PRO A 2 -6.28 -3.24 -3.46
C PRO A 2 -6.99 -2.18 -2.61
N CYS A 3 -6.89 -0.90 -2.99
CA CYS A 3 -7.68 0.17 -2.38
C CYS A 3 -8.25 1.06 -3.49
N LEU A 4 -9.58 1.09 -3.54
CA LEU A 4 -10.35 1.72 -4.60
C LEU A 4 -11.46 2.56 -3.99
N TYR A 5 -11.71 3.72 -4.59
CA TYR A 5 -12.90 4.52 -4.30
C TYR A 5 -13.57 4.95 -5.60
N ARG A 6 -14.85 5.31 -5.51
CA ARG A 6 -15.64 5.63 -6.69
C ARG A 6 -15.43 7.07 -7.08
N VAL A 7 -14.99 7.30 -8.32
CA VAL A 7 -14.95 8.62 -8.95
C VAL A 7 -16.01 8.64 -10.05
N LYS A 8 -17.01 9.53 -9.95
CA LYS A 8 -18.00 9.79 -11.01
C LYS A 8 -17.69 11.10 -11.74
N THR A 9 -17.13 12.07 -11.02
CA THR A 9 -16.80 13.41 -11.48
C THR A 9 -15.44 13.84 -10.94
N GLU A 10 -14.84 14.89 -11.51
CA GLU A 10 -13.59 15.47 -11.02
C GLU A 10 -13.67 15.94 -9.54
N TYR A 11 -14.87 16.27 -9.05
CA TYR A 11 -15.08 16.66 -7.65
C TYR A 11 -15.02 15.50 -6.67
N ASP A 12 -15.13 14.25 -7.15
CA ASP A 12 -14.96 13.07 -6.30
C ASP A 12 -13.48 12.75 -6.06
N ILE A 13 -12.56 13.34 -6.83
CA ILE A 13 -11.12 13.15 -6.68
C ILE A 13 -10.66 13.88 -5.43
N THR A 14 -10.03 13.15 -4.51
CA THR A 14 -9.65 13.67 -3.19
C THR A 14 -8.31 13.11 -2.73
N SER A 15 -7.74 13.73 -1.70
CA SER A 15 -6.51 13.27 -1.04
C SER A 15 -6.68 11.88 -0.43
N MET A 16 -5.59 11.15 -0.38
CA MET A 16 -5.54 9.87 0.30
C MET A 16 -4.14 9.61 0.84
N CYS A 17 -4.06 8.65 1.75
CA CYS A 17 -2.79 8.18 2.25
C CYS A 17 -2.78 6.65 2.40
N TRP A 18 -1.57 6.12 2.35
CA TRP A 18 -1.26 4.85 2.99
C TRP A 18 -0.43 5.11 4.24
N GLY A 19 -0.73 4.40 5.33
CA GLY A 19 0.03 4.45 6.58
C GLY A 19 0.39 3.06 7.10
N ARG A 20 1.43 2.98 7.93
CA ARG A 20 1.73 1.76 8.71
C ARG A 20 0.85 1.72 9.96
N GLY A 21 0.43 0.52 10.34
CA GLY A 21 -0.50 0.29 11.45
C GLY A 21 -1.97 0.36 11.03
N ALA A 22 -2.86 0.29 12.03
CA ALA A 22 -4.30 0.38 11.83
C ALA A 22 -4.73 1.83 11.54
N CYS A 23 -5.83 2.00 10.80
CA CYS A 23 -6.40 3.31 10.55
C CYS A 23 -6.81 3.99 11.87
N PRO A 24 -6.24 5.16 12.19
CA PRO A 24 -6.64 5.92 13.38
C PRO A 24 -8.05 6.49 13.19
N ALA A 25 -8.66 6.93 14.29
CA ALA A 25 -9.98 7.57 14.27
C ALA A 25 -9.98 8.93 13.53
N SER A 26 -8.83 9.59 13.42
CA SER A 26 -8.68 10.83 12.67
C SER A 26 -7.33 10.90 11.98
N LYS A 27 -7.33 11.56 10.82
CA LYS A 27 -6.13 11.81 10.00
C LYS A 27 -5.42 10.52 9.57
N CYS A 28 -4.30 10.65 8.87
CA CYS A 28 -3.42 9.53 8.62
C CYS A 28 -2.35 9.47 9.70
N SER A 29 -2.01 8.25 10.14
CA SER A 29 -0.90 8.00 11.04
C SER A 29 0.21 7.28 10.28
N GLN A 30 1.46 7.61 10.60
CA GLN A 30 2.67 7.02 10.00
C GLN A 30 2.59 6.89 8.45
N PRO A 31 2.35 8.00 7.73
CA PRO A 31 2.13 7.96 6.29
C PRO A 31 3.37 7.45 5.55
N ILE A 32 3.17 6.50 4.64
CA ILE A 32 4.17 5.98 3.71
C ILE A 32 3.96 6.50 2.29
N ILE A 33 2.72 6.85 1.94
CA ILE A 33 2.32 7.53 0.71
C ILE A 33 1.27 8.58 1.08
N TRP A 34 1.35 9.77 0.47
CA TRP A 34 0.28 10.76 0.44
C TRP A 34 0.03 11.20 -1.00
N THR A 35 -1.23 11.48 -1.34
CA THR A 35 -1.60 12.10 -2.62
C THR A 35 -2.47 13.34 -2.42
N ASP A 36 -2.42 14.25 -3.38
CA ASP A 36 -3.39 15.35 -3.52
C ASP A 36 -4.62 14.94 -4.35
N GLY A 37 -4.82 13.63 -4.55
CA GLY A 37 -5.82 13.05 -5.44
C GLY A 37 -5.39 12.90 -6.90
N ARG A 38 -4.41 13.68 -7.38
CA ARG A 38 -3.94 13.63 -8.78
C ARG A 38 -2.54 13.05 -8.91
N LYS A 39 -1.68 13.25 -7.90
CA LYS A 39 -0.31 12.75 -7.87
C LYS A 39 0.12 12.42 -6.45
N VAL A 40 1.16 11.60 -6.34
CA VAL A 40 1.84 11.36 -5.07
C VAL A 40 2.61 12.64 -4.68
N THR A 41 2.33 13.18 -3.50
CA THR A 41 3.01 14.37 -2.95
C THR A 41 4.04 14.00 -1.90
N GLU A 42 3.84 12.89 -1.19
CA GLU A 42 4.79 12.39 -0.20
C GLU A 42 4.99 10.88 -0.36
N ARG A 43 6.24 10.44 -0.19
CA ARG A 43 6.62 9.02 -0.27
C ARG A 43 7.77 8.76 0.70
N TYR A 44 7.52 7.90 1.68
CA TYR A 44 8.52 7.53 2.68
C TYR A 44 9.67 6.71 2.11
N HIS A 45 9.39 5.80 1.17
CA HIS A 45 10.40 4.95 0.52
C HIS A 45 10.01 4.63 -0.92
N THR A 46 11.00 4.54 -1.82
CA THR A 46 10.79 4.32 -3.26
C THR A 46 10.08 3.02 -3.61
N LYS A 47 10.20 2.00 -2.75
CA LYS A 47 9.52 0.71 -2.90
C LYS A 47 7.99 0.77 -2.83
N TYR A 48 7.44 1.82 -2.22
CA TYR A 48 5.99 2.02 -2.14
C TYR A 48 5.50 2.74 -3.40
N VAL A 49 4.67 2.06 -4.18
CA VAL A 49 4.22 2.55 -5.49
C VAL A 49 2.72 2.42 -5.63
N LEU A 50 2.07 3.49 -6.11
CA LEU A 50 0.71 3.45 -6.63
C LEU A 50 0.79 3.26 -8.14
N LYS A 51 0.45 2.05 -8.63
CA LYS A 51 0.46 1.73 -10.07
C LYS A 51 -0.89 1.98 -10.75
N GLY A 52 -1.94 2.23 -9.97
CA GLY A 52 -3.29 2.49 -10.46
C GLY A 52 -3.47 3.92 -10.99
N ASP A 53 -4.54 4.11 -11.74
CA ASP A 53 -4.99 5.43 -12.18
C ASP A 53 -5.67 6.18 -11.03
N LEU A 54 -4.99 7.18 -10.50
CA LEU A 54 -5.48 8.01 -9.39
C LEU A 54 -6.76 8.76 -9.76
N LEU A 55 -6.87 9.21 -11.02
CA LEU A 55 -8.05 9.95 -11.49
C LEU A 55 -9.30 9.06 -11.60
N LYS A 56 -9.13 7.74 -11.60
CA LYS A 56 -10.21 6.75 -11.54
C LYS A 56 -10.39 6.15 -10.14
N GLY A 57 -9.71 6.70 -9.14
CA GLY A 57 -9.79 6.28 -7.75
C GLY A 57 -9.06 4.96 -7.44
N ASN A 58 -8.14 4.51 -8.30
CA ASN A 58 -7.30 3.36 -8.00
C ASN A 58 -6.02 3.78 -7.28
N VAL A 59 -6.05 3.62 -5.97
CA VAL A 59 -5.01 4.03 -5.03
C VAL A 59 -4.36 2.81 -4.39
N SER A 60 -4.34 1.68 -5.12
CA SER A 60 -3.80 0.41 -4.64
C SER A 60 -2.29 0.47 -4.45
N LEU A 61 -1.83 0.05 -3.28
CA LEU A 61 -0.41 0.03 -2.94
C LEU A 61 0.28 -1.24 -3.44
N THR A 62 1.41 -1.05 -4.11
CA THR A 62 2.38 -2.10 -4.44
C THR A 62 3.65 -1.86 -3.63
N ILE A 63 4.16 -2.91 -2.97
CA ILE A 63 5.46 -2.91 -2.30
C ILE A 63 6.43 -3.67 -3.21
N LEU A 64 7.41 -2.96 -3.78
CA LEU A 64 8.45 -3.57 -4.62
C LEU A 64 9.49 -4.27 -3.75
N ASN A 65 10.00 -5.42 -4.21
CA ASN A 65 11.02 -6.21 -3.52
C ASN A 65 10.68 -6.40 -2.03
N ALA A 66 9.44 -6.84 -1.77
CA ALA A 66 8.91 -7.00 -0.43
C ALA A 66 9.78 -7.99 0.37
N GLN A 67 10.06 -7.64 1.62
CA GLN A 67 10.81 -8.46 2.56
C GLN A 67 9.94 -8.78 3.77
N GLU A 68 10.33 -9.77 4.58
CA GLU A 68 9.58 -10.16 5.78
C GLU A 68 9.30 -8.97 6.73
N ILE A 69 10.22 -8.00 6.81
CA ILE A 69 10.05 -6.75 7.59
C ILE A 69 8.90 -5.84 7.08
N ASP A 70 8.46 -6.04 5.84
CA ASP A 70 7.28 -5.37 5.28
C ASP A 70 5.97 -6.01 5.73
N SER A 71 6.02 -7.12 6.47
CA SER A 71 4.83 -7.66 7.13
C SER A 71 4.25 -6.67 8.14
N GLY A 72 2.97 -6.84 8.43
CA GLY A 72 2.22 -6.05 9.40
C GLY A 72 1.01 -5.36 8.79
N THR A 73 0.39 -4.51 9.59
CA THR A 73 -0.83 -3.82 9.21
C THR A 73 -0.53 -2.56 8.40
N TYR A 74 -1.33 -2.33 7.38
CA TYR A 74 -1.35 -1.12 6.57
C TYR A 74 -2.75 -0.53 6.55
N CYS A 75 -2.84 0.79 6.62
CA CYS A 75 -4.08 1.53 6.48
C CYS A 75 -4.11 2.25 5.13
N CYS A 76 -5.19 2.09 4.37
CA CYS A 76 -5.58 3.00 3.30
C CYS A 76 -6.66 3.94 3.83
N ARG A 77 -6.47 5.26 3.71
CA ARG A 77 -7.49 6.25 4.05
C ARG A 77 -7.68 7.22 2.90
N VAL A 78 -8.91 7.29 2.38
CA VAL A 78 -9.34 8.25 1.36
C VAL A 78 -10.17 9.33 2.05
N GLU A 79 -9.74 10.59 1.94
CA GLU A 79 -10.33 11.72 2.67
C GLU A 79 -11.52 12.30 1.91
N ILE A 80 -12.68 11.67 2.01
CA ILE A 80 -13.87 12.13 1.29
C ILE A 80 -14.38 13.42 1.96
N PRO A 81 -14.60 14.51 1.20
CA PRO A 81 -15.11 15.76 1.75
C PRO A 81 -16.39 15.56 2.58
N GLY A 82 -16.46 16.28 3.71
CA GLY A 82 -17.56 16.21 4.67
C GLY A 82 -17.16 15.49 5.96
N TRP A 83 -18.04 15.58 6.95
CA TRP A 83 -17.74 15.14 8.31
C TRP A 83 -17.90 13.61 8.41
N PHE A 84 -16.85 12.91 8.86
CA PHE A 84 -16.80 11.43 9.01
C PHE A 84 -16.99 10.60 7.72
N ASN A 85 -16.73 11.16 6.54
CA ASN A 85 -16.93 10.44 5.27
C ASN A 85 -15.71 9.61 4.82
N ASP A 86 -14.60 9.67 5.54
CA ASP A 86 -13.37 9.01 5.13
C ASP A 86 -13.59 7.51 4.92
N LYS A 87 -13.14 7.03 3.76
CA LYS A 87 -13.08 5.59 3.52
C LYS A 87 -11.76 5.07 4.05
N THR A 88 -11.83 4.27 5.11
CA THR A 88 -10.67 3.60 5.70
C THR A 88 -10.71 2.10 5.41
N THR A 89 -9.55 1.49 5.18
CA THR A 89 -9.44 0.04 5.00
C THR A 89 -8.11 -0.44 5.54
N ASN A 90 -8.15 -1.43 6.43
CA ASN A 90 -6.97 -2.08 7.00
C ASN A 90 -6.61 -3.33 6.21
N PHE A 91 -5.32 -3.56 6.02
CA PHE A 91 -4.75 -4.74 5.39
C PHE A 91 -3.73 -5.36 6.32
N HIS A 92 -3.92 -6.62 6.70
CA HIS A 92 -2.89 -7.39 7.39
C HIS A 92 -2.05 -8.11 6.33
N VAL A 93 -0.79 -7.71 6.17
CA VAL A 93 0.13 -8.27 5.18
C VAL A 93 1.11 -9.20 5.87
N VAL A 94 1.26 -10.40 5.33
CA VAL A 94 2.34 -11.32 5.69
C VAL A 94 3.19 -11.50 4.44
N VAL A 95 4.49 -11.22 4.57
CA VAL A 95 5.49 -11.45 3.53
C VAL A 95 6.37 -12.58 4.02
N GLU A 96 6.37 -13.69 3.28
CA GLU A 96 7.20 -14.85 3.58
C GLU A 96 8.31 -14.93 2.54
N ARG A 97 9.51 -15.30 2.98
CA ARG A 97 10.57 -15.67 2.04
C ARG A 97 10.14 -16.94 1.33
N GLY A 98 10.05 -16.88 0.00
CA GLY A 98 9.88 -18.08 -0.80
C GLY A 98 11.09 -18.99 -0.61
N GLU A 99 10.84 -20.28 -0.39
CA GLU A 99 11.89 -21.29 -0.53
C GLU A 99 12.34 -21.30 -1.99
N CYS A 100 13.52 -20.76 -2.27
CA CYS A 100 14.16 -21.01 -3.54
C CYS A 100 14.72 -22.43 -3.54
N CYS A 101 14.58 -23.12 -4.67
CA CYS A 101 14.91 -24.52 -4.91
C CYS A 101 16.23 -24.97 -4.24
N TYR A 102 16.12 -25.65 -3.10
CA TYR A 102 17.23 -26.40 -2.49
C TYR A 102 17.23 -27.81 -3.09
N GLY A 103 17.58 -27.94 -4.37
CA GLY A 103 17.30 -29.16 -5.13
C GLY A 103 18.35 -29.67 -6.13
N ASP A 104 19.36 -28.90 -6.56
CA ASP A 104 20.32 -29.39 -7.57
C ASP A 104 21.77 -28.94 -7.28
N SER A 105 22.36 -29.39 -6.18
CA SER A 105 23.82 -29.40 -6.00
C SER A 105 24.22 -30.34 -4.86
N ALA A 106 24.25 -31.65 -5.15
CA ALA A 106 25.08 -32.58 -4.39
C ALA A 106 26.09 -33.19 -5.36
N ALA A 107 27.14 -32.43 -5.69
CA ALA A 107 28.42 -33.04 -6.00
C ALA A 107 28.99 -33.57 -4.68
N GLN A 108 29.04 -34.89 -4.53
CA GLN A 108 29.88 -35.54 -3.52
C GLN A 108 30.90 -36.41 -4.24
N SER A 109 32.15 -35.95 -4.16
CA SER A 109 33.35 -36.74 -4.40
C SER A 109 33.79 -37.43 -3.10
N GLY A 110 34.26 -38.67 -3.21
CA GLY A 110 34.94 -39.44 -2.14
C GLY A 110 34.36 -40.86 -2.06
N VAL A 111 35.11 -41.97 -2.13
CA VAL A 111 36.55 -42.27 -2.05
C VAL A 111 36.84 -43.40 -3.03
#